data_AF-N4UZF1-F1
#
_entry.id   AF-N4UZF1-F1
#
_cell.length_a   1.000
_cell.length_b   1.000
_cell.length_c   1.000
_cell.angle_alpha   90.00
_cell.angle_beta   90.00
_cell.angle_gamma   90.00
#
_symmetry.space_group_name_H-M   'P 1'
#
loop_
_entity.id
_entity.type
_entity.pdbx_description
1 polymer ?
#
loop_
_entity_poly.entity_id
_entity_poly.type
_entity_poly.pdbx_seq_one_letter_code
_entity_poly.pdbx_strand_id
1 'polypeptide(L)'
;MALLIQFLSQIRVFVQSQNSDELRNWLLVEPNASQQYHQLAAELRNQFRSGNGLEDTVDKCLPEEDDVPEGRGSPWPGFITFMKDYMLFWRDVDYDDLLGAHTLLSGLVNSCSTAFAHPTYGGMLLQTAMSLCESLSRLTMMLSRRPDLTRKIRNVDADDRKSIAETSAEIIQKIFTTCLTDRSSARYSKPEGKKVGVYMFANLVLKLLFACRRTHLAKQIFTNISTNSPPLSLYPASQRVTFLYYLGRFNLANCHFLRAALCLEEAYLQIPPALQSHRSLVLTYLVPCNLLLGRLPSPTLLSRPEASQIAHIYHPVCQALRKGDFVLFQHTLAQHEQYLFDKGLLLVLTHRLRPLLWRSLSRKTFLLTYAPGPDDNSAGGGGAPSRRAATLDLATLHTAATFLQRKLEGYYVPAAARKPPSNASPAFMQAVSHDAPSTLVPPAGGPRKLRPNEGLVWGNSPVEMDDVEMNVAALIQLGFMHGYIAHSQGRFAVMGATKKSPLRAGWPVPWTAVRERQYEDDVDLDDVPGWVKG
;
A
#
# COMPACT_ATOMS: atom_id res chain seq x y z
N MET A 1 -35.12 -3.71 43.08
CA MET A 1 -33.89 -4.49 42.88
C MET A 1 -32.80 -3.55 42.40
N ALA A 2 -31.56 -3.73 42.85
CA ALA A 2 -30.41 -2.94 42.36
C ALA A 2 -30.28 -3.11 40.83
N LEU A 3 -29.96 -2.04 40.10
CA LEU A 3 -29.87 -2.07 38.63
C LEU A 3 -28.80 -3.07 38.19
N LEU A 4 -27.71 -3.18 38.95
CA LEU A 4 -26.64 -4.16 38.70
C LEU A 4 -27.17 -5.60 38.68
N ILE A 5 -27.99 -5.99 39.67
CA ILE A 5 -28.53 -7.36 39.77
C ILE A 5 -29.48 -7.63 38.61
N GLN A 6 -30.32 -6.65 38.24
CA GLN A 6 -31.22 -6.78 37.08
C GLN A 6 -30.42 -6.97 35.79
N PHE A 7 -29.37 -6.17 35.58
CA PHE A 7 -28.50 -6.26 34.43
C PHE A 7 -27.82 -7.63 34.34
N LEU A 8 -27.15 -8.07 35.41
CA LEU A 8 -26.44 -9.35 35.44
C LEU A 8 -27.39 -10.55 35.31
N SER A 9 -28.59 -10.48 35.89
CA SER A 9 -29.61 -11.53 35.74
C SER A 9 -30.04 -11.64 34.27
N GLN A 10 -30.21 -10.51 33.58
CA GLN A 10 -30.57 -10.52 32.17
C GLN A 10 -29.43 -11.05 31.29
N ILE A 11 -28.17 -10.68 31.58
CA ILE A 11 -26.99 -11.25 30.93
C ILE A 11 -26.95 -12.77 31.11
N ARG A 12 -27.24 -13.28 32.31
CA ARG A 12 -27.33 -14.73 32.56
C ARG A 12 -28.38 -15.40 31.68
N VAL A 13 -29.56 -14.79 31.52
CA VAL A 13 -30.62 -15.30 30.63
C VAL A 13 -30.14 -15.40 29.19
N PHE A 14 -29.40 -14.39 28.70
CA PHE A 14 -28.82 -14.43 27.35
C PHE A 14 -27.74 -15.50 27.20
N VAL A 15 -26.92 -15.69 28.22
CA VAL A 15 -25.92 -16.77 28.23
C VAL A 15 -26.60 -18.14 28.19
N GLN A 16 -27.60 -18.35 29.05
CA GLN A 16 -28.36 -19.59 29.11
C GLN A 16 -29.09 -19.90 27.80
N SER A 17 -29.62 -18.90 27.12
CA SER A 17 -30.28 -19.04 25.81
C SER A 17 -29.31 -19.00 24.62
N GLN A 18 -28.01 -18.89 24.86
CA GLN A 18 -26.96 -18.74 23.84
C GLN A 18 -27.21 -17.58 22.85
N ASN A 19 -27.84 -16.51 23.32
CA ASN A 19 -28.27 -15.39 22.48
C ASN A 19 -27.12 -14.37 22.28
N SER A 20 -26.32 -14.56 21.24
CA SER A 20 -25.18 -13.70 20.90
C SER A 20 -25.56 -12.29 20.46
N ASP A 21 -26.73 -12.12 19.83
CA ASP A 21 -27.21 -10.82 19.37
C ASP A 21 -27.59 -9.92 20.55
N GLU A 22 -28.33 -10.45 21.53
CA GLU A 22 -28.67 -9.70 22.73
C GLU A 22 -27.45 -9.41 23.61
N LEU A 23 -26.51 -10.35 23.72
CA LEU A 23 -25.22 -10.09 24.39
C LEU A 23 -24.48 -8.91 23.75
N ARG A 24 -24.44 -8.83 22.41
CA ARG A 24 -23.84 -7.69 21.71
C ARG A 24 -24.61 -6.39 21.98
N ASN A 25 -25.94 -6.43 21.99
CA ASN A 25 -26.79 -5.25 22.17
C ASN A 25 -26.74 -4.71 23.61
N TRP A 26 -26.48 -5.57 24.61
CA TRP A 26 -26.40 -5.19 26.03
C TRP A 26 -24.97 -4.87 26.52
N LEU A 27 -23.93 -5.37 25.84
CA LEU A 27 -22.54 -5.15 26.23
C LEU A 27 -21.91 -3.99 25.45
N LEU A 28 -22.54 -2.81 25.56
CA LEU A 28 -22.11 -1.58 24.90
C LEU A 28 -21.02 -0.83 25.69
N VAL A 29 -20.14 -0.12 24.99
CA VAL A 29 -19.04 0.67 25.59
C VAL A 29 -18.95 2.08 25.03
N GLU A 30 -20.01 2.55 24.37
CA GLU A 30 -20.02 3.83 23.68
C GLU A 30 -20.50 4.97 24.59
N PRO A 31 -19.98 6.20 24.44
CA PRO A 31 -20.33 7.34 25.29
C PRO A 31 -21.78 7.79 25.15
N ASN A 32 -22.42 7.47 24.01
CA ASN A 32 -23.81 7.77 23.68
C ASN A 32 -24.76 6.62 24.03
N ALA A 33 -24.35 5.71 24.92
CA ALA A 33 -25.22 4.66 25.42
C ALA A 33 -26.47 5.25 26.11
N SER A 34 -27.51 4.43 26.26
CA SER A 34 -28.76 4.86 26.89
C SER A 34 -28.54 5.33 28.33
N GLN A 35 -29.45 6.17 28.83
CA GLN A 35 -29.38 6.71 30.19
C GLN A 35 -29.28 5.63 31.29
N GLN A 36 -29.77 4.42 31.01
CA GLN A 36 -29.69 3.27 31.92
C GLN A 36 -28.24 2.87 32.24
N TYR A 37 -27.32 2.94 31.28
CA TYR A 37 -25.90 2.63 31.52
C TYR A 37 -25.24 3.69 32.41
N HIS A 38 -25.60 4.96 32.24
CA HIS A 38 -25.11 6.04 33.10
C HIS A 38 -25.67 5.95 34.53
N GLN A 39 -26.92 5.50 34.68
CA GLN A 39 -27.51 5.21 36.00
C GLN A 39 -26.81 4.01 36.66
N LEU A 40 -26.53 2.94 35.91
CA LEU A 40 -25.76 1.79 36.37
C LEU A 40 -24.35 2.23 36.82
N ALA A 41 -23.66 3.05 36.03
CA ALA A 41 -22.35 3.60 36.39
C ALA A 41 -22.40 4.42 37.70
N ALA A 42 -23.45 5.23 37.89
CA ALA A 42 -23.65 5.98 39.13
C ALA A 42 -23.91 5.06 40.34
N GLU A 43 -24.72 4.00 40.17
CA GLU A 43 -24.93 2.96 41.18
C GLU A 43 -23.60 2.30 41.57
N LEU A 44 -22.79 1.91 40.58
CA LEU A 44 -21.48 1.28 40.77
C LEU A 44 -20.52 2.18 41.56
N ARG A 45 -20.43 3.47 41.22
CA ARG A 45 -19.58 4.46 41.92
C ARG A 45 -20.04 4.74 43.35
N ASN A 46 -21.32 4.60 43.63
CA ASN A 46 -21.86 4.86 44.96
C ASN A 46 -21.74 3.65 45.88
N GLN A 47 -22.05 2.45 45.38
CA GLN A 47 -22.13 1.24 46.21
C GLN A 47 -20.84 0.43 46.25
N PHE A 48 -19.97 0.54 45.24
CA PHE A 48 -18.79 -0.32 45.08
C PHE A 48 -17.49 0.51 44.94
N ARG A 49 -17.23 1.39 45.92
CA ARG A 49 -16.06 2.28 45.94
C ARG A 49 -14.74 1.57 46.23
N SER A 50 -14.74 0.57 47.10
CA SER A 50 -13.56 -0.21 47.48
C SER A 50 -13.95 -1.60 48.00
N GLY A 51 -13.06 -2.58 47.83
CA GLY A 51 -13.25 -3.97 48.24
C GLY A 51 -13.85 -4.89 47.16
N ASN A 52 -13.99 -6.17 47.49
CA ASN A 52 -14.36 -7.24 46.55
C ASN A 52 -15.88 -7.39 46.37
N GLY A 53 -16.70 -6.52 46.96
CA GLY A 53 -18.16 -6.65 46.94
C GLY A 53 -18.78 -6.66 45.54
N LEU A 54 -18.15 -5.97 44.57
CA LEU A 54 -18.58 -6.01 43.17
C LEU A 54 -18.32 -7.39 42.56
N GLU A 55 -17.13 -7.92 42.77
CA GLU A 55 -16.71 -9.24 42.28
C GLU A 55 -17.60 -10.33 42.87
N ASP A 56 -17.84 -10.30 44.19
CA ASP A 56 -18.74 -11.22 44.88
C ASP A 56 -20.18 -11.15 44.35
N THR A 57 -20.64 -9.95 43.98
CA THR A 57 -21.99 -9.77 43.41
C THR A 57 -22.07 -10.34 42.00
N VAL A 58 -21.03 -10.16 41.18
CA VAL A 58 -20.95 -10.75 39.84
C VAL A 58 -20.93 -12.28 39.93
N ASP A 59 -20.10 -12.85 40.82
CA ASP A 59 -20.00 -14.30 41.02
C ASP A 59 -21.34 -14.91 41.46
N LYS A 60 -22.06 -14.24 42.37
CA LYS A 60 -23.40 -14.68 42.78
C LYS A 60 -24.45 -14.60 41.67
N CYS A 61 -24.37 -13.61 40.79
CA CYS A 61 -25.34 -13.44 39.72
C CYS A 61 -25.06 -14.32 38.50
N LEU A 62 -23.79 -14.70 38.29
CA LEU A 62 -23.31 -15.52 37.17
C LEU A 62 -22.65 -16.81 37.67
N PRO A 63 -23.35 -17.68 38.42
CA PRO A 63 -22.77 -18.92 38.91
C PRO A 63 -22.48 -19.85 37.73
N GLU A 64 -21.41 -20.64 37.88
CA GLU A 64 -21.12 -21.76 37.00
C GLU A 64 -22.09 -22.91 37.31
N GLU A 65 -22.69 -23.47 36.27
CA GLU A 65 -23.59 -24.62 36.37
C GLU A 65 -22.84 -25.86 35.83
N ASP A 66 -22.64 -26.88 36.65
CA ASP A 66 -21.93 -28.11 36.27
C ASP A 66 -22.77 -29.02 35.35
N ASP A 67 -24.08 -29.13 35.64
CA ASP A 67 -25.03 -29.98 34.92
C ASP A 67 -25.91 -29.17 33.95
N VAL A 68 -25.30 -28.63 32.89
CA VAL A 68 -26.01 -27.81 31.90
C VAL A 68 -26.80 -28.69 30.92
N PRO A 69 -28.14 -28.52 30.80
CA PRO A 69 -28.94 -29.27 29.83
C PRO A 69 -28.50 -29.02 28.38
N GLU A 70 -28.69 -30.01 27.49
CA GLU A 70 -28.39 -29.86 26.07
C GLU A 70 -29.09 -28.61 25.48
N GLY A 71 -28.33 -27.79 24.76
CA GLY A 71 -28.82 -26.55 24.15
C GLY A 71 -28.82 -25.33 25.09
N ARG A 72 -28.60 -25.48 26.40
CA ARG A 72 -28.44 -24.36 27.33
C ARG A 72 -26.97 -24.00 27.50
N GLY A 73 -26.67 -22.72 27.66
CA GLY A 73 -25.33 -22.24 28.05
C GLY A 73 -25.19 -22.05 29.56
N SER A 74 -23.95 -21.95 30.04
CA SER A 74 -23.64 -21.51 31.40
C SER A 74 -22.57 -20.41 31.34
N PRO A 75 -22.57 -19.45 32.29
CA PRO A 75 -21.39 -18.65 32.57
C PRO A 75 -20.16 -19.56 32.78
N TRP A 76 -18.98 -19.07 32.36
CA TRP A 76 -17.70 -19.76 32.50
C TRP A 76 -16.67 -18.81 33.11
N PRO A 77 -15.55 -19.30 33.68
CA PRO A 77 -14.64 -18.47 34.46
C PRO A 77 -14.15 -17.23 33.69
N GLY A 78 -13.77 -17.43 32.42
CA GLY A 78 -13.32 -16.33 31.56
C GLY A 78 -14.40 -15.28 31.28
N PHE A 79 -15.66 -15.69 31.12
CA PHE A 79 -16.78 -14.76 30.95
C PHE A 79 -17.06 -13.98 32.23
N ILE A 80 -16.98 -14.64 33.39
CA ILE A 80 -17.18 -13.99 34.69
C ILE A 80 -16.11 -12.92 34.90
N THR A 81 -14.83 -13.22 34.62
CA THR A 81 -13.74 -12.22 34.66
C THR A 81 -14.01 -11.06 33.70
N PHE A 82 -14.44 -11.34 32.46
CA PHE A 82 -14.81 -10.30 31.51
C PHE A 82 -15.97 -9.43 32.00
N MET A 83 -16.98 -10.01 32.66
CA MET A 83 -18.10 -9.26 33.21
C MET A 83 -17.69 -8.40 34.42
N LYS A 84 -16.75 -8.86 35.25
CA LYS A 84 -16.14 -8.04 36.31
C LYS A 84 -15.45 -6.81 35.70
N ASP A 85 -14.61 -7.02 34.69
CA ASP A 85 -13.93 -5.92 33.99
C ASP A 85 -14.90 -4.97 33.29
N TYR A 86 -16.01 -5.49 32.75
CA TYR A 86 -17.06 -4.68 32.12
C TYR A 86 -17.75 -3.76 33.14
N MET A 87 -18.02 -4.25 34.35
CA MET A 87 -18.55 -3.41 35.44
C MET A 87 -17.53 -2.38 35.90
N LEU A 88 -16.25 -2.75 36.01
CA LEU A 88 -15.18 -1.81 36.33
C LEU A 88 -15.02 -0.74 35.26
N PHE A 89 -15.12 -1.10 33.98
CA PHE A 89 -15.13 -0.15 32.87
C PHE A 89 -16.24 0.89 33.06
N TRP A 90 -17.50 0.49 33.25
CA TRP A 90 -18.59 1.45 33.43
C TRP A 90 -18.48 2.27 34.72
N ARG A 91 -17.93 1.69 35.79
CA ARG A 91 -17.67 2.42 37.05
C ARG A 91 -16.62 3.51 36.85
N ASP A 92 -15.55 3.23 36.11
CA ASP A 92 -14.34 4.07 36.13
C ASP A 92 -14.15 4.89 34.84
N VAL A 93 -14.90 4.60 33.78
CA VAL A 93 -14.75 5.31 32.49
C VAL A 93 -15.12 6.78 32.61
N ASP A 94 -14.18 7.61 32.23
CA ASP A 94 -14.33 9.03 31.95
C ASP A 94 -14.03 9.25 30.46
N TYR A 95 -15.04 9.66 29.69
CA TYR A 95 -14.90 9.85 28.25
C TYR A 95 -14.19 11.16 27.88
N ASP A 96 -14.01 12.07 28.84
CA ASP A 96 -13.20 13.28 28.67
C ASP A 96 -11.69 12.95 28.79
N ASP A 97 -11.33 11.93 29.58
CA ASP A 97 -9.99 11.33 29.59
C ASP A 97 -9.87 10.18 28.56
N LEU A 98 -9.58 10.55 27.32
CA LEU A 98 -9.40 9.59 26.23
C LEU A 98 -8.32 8.52 26.50
N LEU A 99 -7.29 8.85 27.30
CA LEU A 99 -6.21 7.91 27.58
C LEU A 99 -6.62 6.90 28.66
N GLY A 100 -7.26 7.37 29.72
CA GLY A 100 -7.86 6.52 30.74
C GLY A 100 -8.92 5.60 30.13
N ALA A 101 -9.83 6.15 29.32
CA ALA A 101 -10.83 5.37 28.60
C ALA A 101 -10.21 4.30 27.69
N HIS A 102 -9.11 4.63 26.99
CA HIS A 102 -8.40 3.66 26.16
C HIS A 102 -7.75 2.54 26.97
N THR A 103 -7.18 2.87 28.13
CA THR A 103 -6.55 1.90 29.03
C THR A 103 -7.59 0.92 29.57
N LEU A 104 -8.72 1.43 30.05
CA LEU A 104 -9.84 0.60 30.54
C LEU A 104 -10.42 -0.27 29.42
N LEU A 105 -10.67 0.30 28.23
CA LEU A 105 -11.19 -0.46 27.10
C LEU A 105 -10.21 -1.53 26.60
N SER A 106 -8.90 -1.25 26.65
CA SER A 106 -7.87 -2.24 26.31
C SER A 106 -7.86 -3.41 27.27
N GLY A 107 -8.00 -3.14 28.58
CA GLY A 107 -8.16 -4.17 29.61
C GLY A 107 -9.38 -5.04 29.35
N LEU A 108 -10.53 -4.40 29.11
CA LEU A 108 -11.80 -5.07 28.81
C LEU A 108 -11.73 -5.95 27.55
N VAL A 109 -11.12 -5.46 26.47
CA VAL A 109 -10.95 -6.26 25.23
C VAL A 109 -10.00 -7.43 25.48
N ASN A 110 -8.99 -7.27 26.33
CA ASN A 110 -8.07 -8.36 26.66
C ASN A 110 -8.74 -9.45 27.51
N SER A 111 -9.61 -9.13 28.49
CA SER A 111 -10.40 -10.15 29.19
C SER A 111 -11.49 -10.76 28.31
N CYS A 112 -12.11 -9.97 27.43
CA CYS A 112 -12.99 -10.50 26.39
C CYS A 112 -12.26 -11.51 25.49
N SER A 113 -11.01 -11.24 25.10
CA SER A 113 -10.19 -12.18 24.33
C SER A 113 -9.98 -13.51 25.06
N THR A 114 -9.79 -13.48 26.38
CA THR A 114 -9.65 -14.68 27.20
C THR A 114 -10.97 -15.44 27.27
N ALA A 115 -12.09 -14.75 27.50
CA ALA A 115 -13.43 -15.36 27.50
C ALA A 115 -13.76 -16.00 26.14
N PHE A 116 -13.46 -15.29 25.05
CA PHE A 116 -13.68 -15.72 23.66
C PHE A 116 -12.86 -16.95 23.27
N ALA A 117 -11.73 -17.21 23.94
CA ALA A 117 -10.91 -18.39 23.69
C ALA A 117 -11.59 -19.71 24.11
N HIS A 118 -12.63 -19.66 24.96
CA HIS A 118 -13.32 -20.86 25.43
C HIS A 118 -13.84 -21.71 24.25
N PRO A 119 -13.53 -23.02 24.14
CA PRO A 119 -13.84 -23.84 22.97
C PRO A 119 -15.34 -23.88 22.63
N THR A 120 -16.19 -24.12 23.63
CA THR A 120 -17.64 -24.29 23.45
C THR A 120 -18.38 -22.95 23.41
N TYR A 121 -18.39 -22.21 24.52
CA TYR A 121 -19.19 -21.00 24.66
C TYR A 121 -18.56 -19.72 24.06
N GLY A 122 -17.26 -19.71 23.74
CA GLY A 122 -16.59 -18.50 23.27
C GLY A 122 -17.17 -17.94 21.97
N GLY A 123 -17.77 -18.78 21.13
CA GLY A 123 -18.45 -18.35 19.90
C GLY A 123 -19.61 -17.38 20.15
N MET A 124 -20.27 -17.45 21.31
CA MET A 124 -21.36 -16.56 21.70
C MET A 124 -20.91 -15.10 21.82
N LEU A 125 -19.62 -14.87 22.12
CA LEU A 125 -19.06 -13.53 22.26
C LEU A 125 -18.53 -12.95 20.95
N LEU A 126 -18.67 -13.63 19.81
CA LEU A 126 -18.09 -13.16 18.55
C LEU A 126 -18.54 -11.74 18.20
N GLN A 127 -19.85 -11.49 18.21
CA GLN A 127 -20.39 -10.17 17.87
C GLN A 127 -20.00 -9.09 18.88
N THR A 128 -19.97 -9.44 20.17
CA THR A 128 -19.50 -8.54 21.24
C THR A 128 -18.02 -8.20 21.06
N ALA A 129 -17.15 -9.20 20.84
CA ALA A 129 -15.73 -9.02 20.59
C ALA A 129 -15.49 -8.14 19.34
N MET A 130 -16.26 -8.36 18.27
CA MET A 130 -16.22 -7.51 17.08
C MET A 130 -16.52 -6.04 17.43
N SER A 131 -17.61 -5.78 18.16
CA SER A 131 -17.99 -4.42 18.60
C SER A 131 -16.91 -3.77 19.47
N LEU A 132 -16.40 -4.49 20.47
CA LEU A 132 -15.36 -3.99 21.38
C LEU A 132 -14.05 -3.68 20.65
N CYS A 133 -13.60 -4.55 19.75
CA CYS A 133 -12.40 -4.32 18.94
C CYS A 133 -12.55 -3.13 17.98
N GLU A 134 -13.74 -2.91 17.42
CA GLU A 134 -14.01 -1.73 16.61
C GLU A 134 -13.95 -0.44 17.44
N SER A 135 -14.57 -0.42 18.61
CA SER A 135 -14.51 0.72 19.54
C SER A 135 -13.08 1.01 19.98
N LEU A 136 -12.31 -0.03 20.33
CA LEU A 136 -10.89 0.10 20.64
C LEU A 136 -10.11 0.67 19.45
N SER A 137 -10.34 0.17 18.24
CA SER A 137 -9.70 0.67 17.03
C SER A 137 -10.04 2.15 16.76
N ARG A 138 -11.31 2.55 16.91
CA ARG A 138 -11.75 3.95 16.75
C ARG A 138 -11.05 4.86 17.75
N LEU A 139 -11.05 4.51 19.03
CA LEU A 139 -10.41 5.30 20.09
C LEU A 139 -8.90 5.38 19.91
N THR A 140 -8.25 4.27 19.55
CA THR A 140 -6.82 4.21 19.24
C THR A 140 -6.45 5.13 18.06
N MET A 141 -7.28 5.14 17.02
CA MET A 141 -7.08 6.03 15.86
C MET A 141 -7.30 7.50 16.21
N MET A 142 -8.24 7.82 17.11
CA MET A 142 -8.43 9.18 17.63
C MET A 142 -7.21 9.67 18.40
N LEU A 143 -6.69 8.84 19.32
CA LEU A 143 -5.47 9.14 20.08
C LEU A 143 -4.25 9.31 19.16
N SER A 144 -4.12 8.46 18.13
CA SER A 144 -3.03 8.54 17.16
C SER A 144 -3.04 9.84 16.35
N ARG A 145 -4.21 10.48 16.19
CA ARG A 145 -4.36 11.79 15.53
C ARG A 145 -4.13 12.98 16.47
N ARG A 146 -4.00 12.74 17.78
CA ARG A 146 -3.75 13.74 18.83
C ARG A 146 -2.40 13.45 19.52
N PRO A 147 -1.27 13.74 18.84
CA PRO A 147 0.05 13.42 19.37
C PRO A 147 0.37 14.19 20.66
N ASP A 148 -0.28 15.33 20.91
CA ASP A 148 -0.21 16.14 22.13
C ASP A 148 -0.58 15.35 23.40
N LEU A 149 -1.62 14.51 23.33
CA LEU A 149 -2.06 13.68 24.46
C LEU A 149 -1.15 12.47 24.68
N THR A 150 -0.65 11.87 23.60
CA THR A 150 0.23 10.69 23.66
C THR A 150 1.69 11.02 23.98
N ARG A 151 2.12 12.28 23.80
CA ARG A 151 3.51 12.73 24.06
C ARG A 151 3.90 12.58 25.53
N LYS A 152 2.96 12.74 26.46
CA LYS A 152 3.20 12.56 27.92
C LYS A 152 3.62 11.13 28.28
N ILE A 153 3.21 10.13 27.48
CA ILE A 153 3.60 8.71 27.66
C ILE A 153 4.94 8.41 26.98
N ARG A 154 5.26 9.14 25.90
CA ARG A 154 6.51 8.99 25.13
C ARG A 154 7.75 9.60 25.80
N ASN A 155 7.59 10.49 26.78
CA ASN A 155 8.68 11.27 27.37
C ASN A 155 9.61 10.49 28.34
N VAL A 156 9.51 9.16 28.42
CA VAL A 156 10.42 8.34 29.25
C VAL A 156 11.06 7.27 28.35
N ASP A 157 12.26 7.55 27.85
CA ASP A 157 13.23 6.63 27.24
C ASP A 157 12.66 5.56 26.27
N ALA A 158 11.95 6.00 25.22
CA ALA A 158 11.01 5.15 24.47
C ALA A 158 11.27 5.00 22.96
N ASP A 159 12.49 4.69 22.51
CA ASP A 159 12.66 4.19 21.12
C ASP A 159 12.24 2.71 21.00
N ASP A 160 12.19 1.97 22.13
CA ASP A 160 11.78 0.55 22.22
C ASP A 160 10.38 0.31 22.83
N ARG A 161 9.67 1.36 23.27
CA ARG A 161 8.34 1.18 23.88
C ARG A 161 7.27 1.06 22.79
N LYS A 162 6.53 -0.06 22.79
CA LYS A 162 5.41 -0.33 21.89
C LYS A 162 4.43 0.85 21.91
N SER A 163 4.02 1.30 20.72
CA SER A 163 3.02 2.36 20.62
C SER A 163 1.64 1.87 21.10
N ILE A 164 0.78 2.78 21.55
CA ILE A 164 -0.61 2.45 21.94
C ILE A 164 -1.32 1.66 20.84
N ALA A 165 -1.10 2.05 19.57
CA ALA A 165 -1.65 1.36 18.42
C ALA A 165 -1.07 -0.05 18.21
N GLU A 166 0.22 -0.26 18.48
CA GLU A 166 0.82 -1.60 18.49
C GLU A 166 0.22 -2.47 19.59
N THR A 167 0.07 -1.95 20.82
CA THR A 167 -0.56 -2.68 21.92
C THR A 167 -2.01 -3.07 21.59
N SER A 168 -2.81 -2.14 21.05
CA SER A 168 -4.17 -2.46 20.61
C SER A 168 -4.20 -3.46 19.46
N ALA A 169 -3.25 -3.38 18.52
CA ALA A 169 -3.12 -4.36 17.44
C ALA A 169 -2.79 -5.76 17.98
N GLU A 170 -1.90 -5.88 18.97
CA GLU A 170 -1.54 -7.14 19.62
C GLU A 170 -2.73 -7.78 20.34
N ILE A 171 -3.53 -6.98 21.07
CA ILE A 171 -4.73 -7.47 21.74
C ILE A 171 -5.72 -8.06 20.72
N ILE A 172 -6.01 -7.33 19.64
CA ILE A 172 -6.93 -7.80 18.59
C ILE A 172 -6.33 -9.01 17.84
N GLN A 173 -5.00 -9.07 17.68
CA GLN A 173 -4.32 -10.19 17.05
C GLN A 173 -4.48 -11.51 17.83
N LYS A 174 -4.61 -11.47 19.16
CA LYS A 174 -4.94 -12.67 19.97
C LYS A 174 -6.30 -13.23 19.57
N ILE A 175 -7.32 -12.38 19.47
CA ILE A 175 -8.68 -12.76 19.06
C ILE A 175 -8.69 -13.30 17.63
N PHE A 176 -7.99 -12.62 16.72
CA PHE A 176 -7.78 -13.11 15.35
C PHE A 176 -7.15 -14.51 15.31
N THR A 177 -6.14 -14.76 16.14
CA THR A 177 -5.48 -16.07 16.22
C THR A 177 -6.43 -17.15 16.72
N THR A 178 -7.25 -16.84 17.74
CA THR A 178 -8.33 -17.74 18.21
C THR A 178 -9.32 -18.06 17.10
N CYS A 179 -9.69 -17.08 16.26
CA CYS A 179 -10.58 -17.32 15.12
C CYS A 179 -9.95 -18.22 14.06
N LEU A 180 -8.64 -18.11 13.83
CA LEU A 180 -7.93 -18.94 12.85
C LEU A 180 -7.79 -20.40 13.27
N THR A 181 -7.59 -20.66 14.57
CA THR A 181 -7.39 -22.01 15.12
C THR A 181 -8.69 -22.72 15.44
N ASP A 182 -9.83 -22.03 15.28
CA ASP A 182 -11.16 -22.58 15.45
C ASP A 182 -11.41 -23.79 14.53
N ARG A 183 -12.16 -24.76 15.03
CA ARG A 183 -12.42 -26.04 14.33
C ARG A 183 -13.88 -26.22 13.93
N SER A 184 -14.73 -25.19 14.06
CA SER A 184 -16.17 -25.30 13.76
C SER A 184 -16.46 -25.55 12.28
N SER A 185 -15.54 -25.22 11.38
CA SER A 185 -15.69 -25.48 9.93
C SER A 185 -14.36 -25.86 9.29
N ALA A 186 -14.41 -26.63 8.19
CA ALA A 186 -13.23 -26.98 7.41
C ALA A 186 -12.65 -25.74 6.71
N ARG A 187 -11.41 -25.84 6.21
CA ARG A 187 -10.73 -24.69 5.57
C ARG A 187 -11.46 -24.20 4.32
N TYR A 188 -11.96 -25.09 3.47
CA TYR A 188 -12.58 -24.71 2.19
C TYR A 188 -14.11 -24.70 2.22
N SER A 189 -14.71 -24.84 3.41
CA SER A 189 -16.17 -24.71 3.59
C SER A 189 -16.55 -23.29 4.00
N LYS A 190 -17.85 -22.98 3.89
CA LYS A 190 -18.42 -21.73 4.44
C LYS A 190 -17.95 -21.56 5.90
N PRO A 191 -17.44 -20.38 6.28
CA PRO A 191 -16.97 -20.15 7.64
C PRO A 191 -18.14 -20.17 8.61
N GLU A 192 -17.98 -20.93 9.69
CA GLU A 192 -18.92 -21.05 10.81
C GLU A 192 -18.21 -20.79 12.14
N GLY A 193 -18.98 -20.57 13.21
CA GLY A 193 -18.45 -20.29 14.54
C GLY A 193 -17.53 -19.08 14.53
N LYS A 194 -16.36 -19.20 15.19
CA LYS A 194 -15.41 -18.08 15.32
C LYS A 194 -14.72 -17.74 14.01
N LYS A 195 -14.66 -18.66 13.03
CA LYS A 195 -14.02 -18.39 11.72
C LYS A 195 -14.66 -17.24 10.96
N VAL A 196 -15.94 -16.96 11.20
CA VAL A 196 -16.66 -15.83 10.59
C VAL A 196 -15.93 -14.49 10.85
N GLY A 197 -15.23 -14.36 11.98
CA GLY A 197 -14.52 -13.14 12.37
C GLY A 197 -13.13 -12.94 11.77
N VAL A 198 -12.54 -13.95 11.11
CA VAL A 198 -11.10 -13.95 10.72
C VAL A 198 -10.69 -12.69 9.96
N TYR A 199 -11.36 -12.38 8.85
CA TYR A 199 -10.96 -11.23 8.03
C TYR A 199 -11.36 -9.90 8.64
N MET A 200 -12.40 -9.83 9.47
CA MET A 200 -12.73 -8.61 10.19
C MET A 200 -11.62 -8.23 11.18
N PHE A 201 -11.19 -9.17 12.04
CA PHE A 201 -10.13 -8.90 13.00
C PHE A 201 -8.79 -8.66 12.30
N ALA A 202 -8.47 -9.42 11.24
CA ALA A 202 -7.29 -9.16 10.42
C ALA A 202 -7.29 -7.73 9.86
N ASN A 203 -8.42 -7.27 9.33
CA ASN A 203 -8.56 -5.91 8.79
C ASN A 203 -8.39 -4.82 9.85
N LEU A 204 -8.89 -5.03 11.07
CA LEU A 204 -8.65 -4.10 12.19
C LEU A 204 -7.16 -4.05 12.59
N VAL A 205 -6.51 -5.20 12.70
CA VAL A 205 -5.06 -5.28 13.00
C VAL A 205 -4.27 -4.58 11.90
N LEU A 206 -4.52 -4.89 10.63
CA LEU A 206 -3.85 -4.25 9.49
C LEU A 206 -4.08 -2.73 9.49
N LYS A 207 -5.31 -2.27 9.76
CA LYS A 207 -5.61 -0.84 9.85
C LYS A 207 -4.77 -0.14 10.92
N LEU A 208 -4.63 -0.73 12.10
CA LEU A 208 -3.81 -0.17 13.18
C LEU A 208 -2.31 -0.18 12.83
N LEU A 209 -1.79 -1.29 12.31
CA LEU A 209 -0.38 -1.42 11.93
C LEU A 209 0.02 -0.42 10.83
N PHE A 210 -0.85 -0.19 9.85
CA PHE A 210 -0.61 0.81 8.82
C PHE A 210 -0.71 2.24 9.35
N ALA A 211 -1.58 2.50 10.33
CA ALA A 211 -1.70 3.81 10.95
C ALA A 211 -0.47 4.20 11.78
N CYS A 212 0.13 3.25 12.51
CA CYS A 212 1.36 3.48 13.28
C CYS A 212 2.66 3.32 12.46
N ARG A 213 2.56 3.11 11.14
CA ARG A 213 3.69 2.89 10.22
C ARG A 213 4.56 1.65 10.56
N ARG A 214 4.05 0.69 11.33
CA ARG A 214 4.70 -0.61 11.57
C ARG A 214 4.23 -1.67 10.57
N THR A 215 4.31 -1.34 9.27
CA THR A 215 3.80 -2.20 8.19
C THR A 215 4.53 -3.54 8.07
N HIS A 216 5.76 -3.65 8.57
CA HIS A 216 6.51 -4.91 8.56
C HIS A 216 5.87 -6.01 9.42
N LEU A 217 5.19 -5.65 10.52
CA LEU A 217 4.49 -6.60 11.40
C LEU A 217 3.29 -7.26 10.70
N ALA A 218 2.73 -6.62 9.67
CA ALA A 218 1.63 -7.17 8.88
C ALA A 218 1.99 -8.48 8.17
N LYS A 219 3.29 -8.75 7.95
CA LYS A 219 3.77 -10.00 7.35
C LYS A 219 3.23 -11.23 8.08
N GLN A 220 3.21 -11.20 9.43
CA GLN A 220 2.73 -12.33 10.23
C GLN A 220 1.24 -12.60 9.99
N ILE A 221 0.42 -11.56 9.85
CA ILE A 221 -1.01 -11.69 9.56
C ILE A 221 -1.23 -12.36 8.20
N PHE A 222 -0.51 -11.92 7.16
CA PHE A 222 -0.62 -12.50 5.82
C PHE A 222 -0.12 -13.95 5.76
N THR A 223 0.96 -14.29 6.47
CA THR A 223 1.44 -15.67 6.59
C THR A 223 0.39 -16.55 7.26
N ASN A 224 -0.15 -16.13 8.41
CA ASN A 224 -1.14 -16.91 9.15
C ASN A 224 -2.42 -17.15 8.34
N ILE A 225 -2.87 -16.14 7.58
CA ILE A 225 -4.01 -16.25 6.66
C ILE A 225 -3.71 -17.25 5.54
N SER A 226 -2.53 -17.17 4.93
CA SER A 226 -2.12 -18.09 3.86
C SER A 226 -2.14 -19.55 4.30
N THR A 227 -1.82 -19.82 5.57
CA THR A 227 -1.75 -21.18 6.10
C THR A 227 -3.10 -21.70 6.57
N ASN A 228 -3.85 -20.91 7.35
CA ASN A 228 -4.96 -21.44 8.15
C ASN A 228 -6.35 -20.90 7.76
N SER A 229 -6.43 -19.79 7.02
CA SER A 229 -7.73 -19.16 6.76
C SER A 229 -8.52 -19.86 5.65
N PRO A 230 -9.87 -19.80 5.69
CA PRO A 230 -10.70 -20.08 4.53
C PRO A 230 -10.50 -19.11 3.37
N PRO A 231 -10.83 -19.51 2.13
CA PRO A 231 -10.75 -18.63 0.98
C PRO A 231 -11.43 -17.29 1.17
N LEU A 232 -10.77 -16.23 0.71
CA LEU A 232 -11.25 -14.86 0.86
C LEU A 232 -12.63 -14.65 0.22
N SER A 233 -12.91 -15.36 -0.87
CA SER A 233 -14.18 -15.30 -1.61
C SER A 233 -15.41 -15.63 -0.77
N LEU A 234 -15.25 -16.41 0.32
CA LEU A 234 -16.34 -16.81 1.21
C LEU A 234 -16.77 -15.72 2.20
N TYR A 235 -16.06 -14.59 2.27
CA TYR A 235 -16.33 -13.49 3.19
C TYR A 235 -17.04 -12.32 2.49
N PRO A 236 -17.74 -11.44 3.23
CA PRO A 236 -18.43 -10.28 2.65
C PRO A 236 -17.50 -9.34 1.87
N ALA A 237 -18.01 -8.72 0.81
CA ALA A 237 -17.22 -7.86 -0.08
C ALA A 237 -16.46 -6.73 0.66
N SER A 238 -17.06 -6.14 1.69
CA SER A 238 -16.42 -5.11 2.52
C SER A 238 -15.13 -5.61 3.20
N GLN A 239 -15.14 -6.85 3.70
CA GLN A 239 -13.97 -7.47 4.31
C GLN A 239 -12.92 -7.83 3.26
N ARG A 240 -13.36 -8.38 2.11
CA ARG A 240 -12.47 -8.74 1.00
C ARG A 240 -11.71 -7.54 0.44
N VAL A 241 -12.43 -6.47 0.12
CA VAL A 241 -11.87 -5.22 -0.40
C VAL A 241 -10.87 -4.62 0.58
N THR A 242 -11.22 -4.57 1.86
CA THR A 242 -10.33 -3.99 2.90
C THR A 242 -9.05 -4.80 3.04
N PHE A 243 -9.16 -6.13 3.02
CA PHE A 243 -8.00 -7.02 3.13
C PHE A 243 -7.07 -6.87 1.92
N LEU A 244 -7.62 -6.94 0.71
CA LEU A 244 -6.87 -6.78 -0.54
C LEU A 244 -6.22 -5.40 -0.64
N TYR A 245 -6.88 -4.34 -0.16
CA TYR A 245 -6.30 -3.00 -0.08
C TYR A 245 -5.02 -2.96 0.76
N TYR A 246 -5.04 -3.55 1.97
CA TYR A 246 -3.85 -3.59 2.83
C TYR A 246 -2.77 -4.55 2.31
N LEU A 247 -3.16 -5.72 1.77
CA LEU A 247 -2.23 -6.66 1.15
C LEU A 247 -1.52 -6.05 -0.07
N GLY A 248 -2.27 -5.32 -0.90
CA GLY A 248 -1.71 -4.61 -2.04
C GLY A 248 -0.74 -3.51 -1.63
N ARG A 249 -1.09 -2.69 -0.62
CA ARG A 249 -0.18 -1.68 -0.07
C ARG A 249 1.07 -2.28 0.57
N PHE A 250 0.94 -3.41 1.26
CA PHE A 250 2.08 -4.14 1.80
C PHE A 250 3.03 -4.61 0.70
N ASN A 251 2.50 -5.22 -0.36
CA ASN A 251 3.31 -5.66 -1.50
C ASN A 251 3.98 -4.47 -2.20
N LEU A 252 3.30 -3.34 -2.36
CA LEU A 252 3.89 -2.13 -2.94
C LEU A 252 5.06 -1.61 -2.09
N ALA A 253 4.91 -1.55 -0.77
CA ALA A 253 5.97 -1.11 0.14
C ALA A 253 7.20 -2.03 0.08
N ASN A 254 7.00 -3.32 -0.22
CA ASN A 254 8.06 -4.31 -0.42
C ASN A 254 8.50 -4.45 -1.89
N CYS A 255 8.15 -3.51 -2.76
CA CYS A 255 8.50 -3.50 -4.18
C CYS A 255 7.97 -4.70 -5.01
N HIS A 256 6.97 -5.45 -4.52
CA HIS A 256 6.28 -6.48 -5.28
C HIS A 256 5.14 -5.88 -6.11
N PHE A 257 5.48 -5.10 -7.14
CA PHE A 257 4.50 -4.25 -7.86
C PHE A 257 3.39 -5.04 -8.56
N LEU A 258 3.70 -6.22 -9.13
CA LEU A 258 2.70 -7.05 -9.81
C LEU A 258 1.65 -7.58 -8.82
N ARG A 259 2.11 -8.20 -7.73
CA ARG A 259 1.25 -8.68 -6.64
C ARG A 259 0.40 -7.56 -6.06
N ALA A 260 1.00 -6.38 -5.87
CA ALA A 260 0.28 -5.19 -5.42
C ALA A 260 -0.82 -4.76 -6.39
N ALA A 261 -0.52 -4.72 -7.69
CA ALA A 261 -1.49 -4.38 -8.73
C ALA A 261 -2.66 -5.37 -8.76
N LEU A 262 -2.40 -6.68 -8.69
CA LEU A 262 -3.43 -7.73 -8.69
C LEU A 262 -4.41 -7.55 -7.52
N CYS A 263 -3.90 -7.37 -6.29
CA CYS A 263 -4.77 -7.17 -5.13
C CYS A 263 -5.59 -5.88 -5.24
N LEU A 264 -4.96 -4.77 -5.64
CA LEU A 264 -5.63 -3.48 -5.71
C LEU A 264 -6.63 -3.39 -6.87
N GLU A 265 -6.37 -4.08 -7.98
CA GLU A 265 -7.30 -4.20 -9.09
C GLU A 265 -8.54 -4.98 -8.65
N GLU A 266 -8.35 -6.14 -8.02
CA GLU A 266 -9.45 -6.95 -7.49
C GLU A 266 -10.29 -6.18 -6.45
N ALA A 267 -9.62 -5.43 -5.56
CA ALA A 267 -10.32 -4.55 -4.62
C ALA A 267 -11.13 -3.46 -5.33
N TYR A 268 -10.57 -2.80 -6.35
CA TYR A 268 -11.24 -1.73 -7.10
C TYR A 268 -12.47 -2.22 -7.85
N LEU A 269 -12.41 -3.43 -8.43
CA LEU A 269 -13.52 -4.04 -9.17
C LEU A 269 -14.73 -4.37 -8.28
N GLN A 270 -14.48 -4.73 -7.01
CA GLN A 270 -15.54 -5.07 -6.06
C GLN A 270 -16.19 -3.85 -5.39
N ILE A 271 -15.59 -2.66 -5.47
CA ILE A 271 -16.17 -1.44 -4.87
C ILE A 271 -17.23 -0.84 -5.81
N PRO A 272 -18.49 -0.65 -5.37
CA PRO A 272 -19.52 -0.01 -6.18
C PRO A 272 -19.12 1.40 -6.66
N PRO A 273 -19.50 1.84 -7.87
CA PRO A 273 -19.18 3.17 -8.40
C PRO A 273 -19.61 4.34 -7.51
N ALA A 274 -20.70 4.16 -6.73
CA ALA A 274 -21.21 5.16 -5.80
C ALA A 274 -20.22 5.46 -4.63
N LEU A 275 -19.37 4.50 -4.25
CA LEU A 275 -18.41 4.65 -3.15
C LEU A 275 -17.11 5.29 -3.63
N GLN A 276 -17.21 6.50 -4.19
CA GLN A 276 -16.08 7.22 -4.82
C GLN A 276 -14.88 7.37 -3.88
N SER A 277 -15.10 7.67 -2.60
CA SER A 277 -14.02 7.83 -1.61
C SER A 277 -13.17 6.56 -1.46
N HIS A 278 -13.80 5.38 -1.44
CA HIS A 278 -13.12 4.09 -1.35
C HIS A 278 -12.37 3.77 -2.65
N ARG A 279 -12.99 4.06 -3.79
CA ARG A 279 -12.35 3.91 -5.12
C ARG A 279 -11.12 4.82 -5.23
N SER A 280 -11.19 6.07 -4.77
CA SER A 280 -10.06 7.00 -4.72
C SER A 280 -8.91 6.48 -3.85
N LEU A 281 -9.22 5.89 -2.69
CA LEU A 281 -8.21 5.28 -1.82
C LEU A 281 -7.45 4.17 -2.54
N VAL A 282 -8.16 3.29 -3.25
CA VAL A 282 -7.53 2.19 -4.01
C VAL A 282 -6.72 2.75 -5.18
N LEU A 283 -7.27 3.69 -5.97
CA LEU A 283 -6.57 4.28 -7.12
C LEU A 283 -5.28 5.01 -6.75
N THR A 284 -5.22 5.60 -5.55
CA THR A 284 -3.99 6.22 -5.00
C THR A 284 -2.80 5.25 -5.04
N TYR A 285 -3.04 3.94 -4.92
CA TYR A 285 -2.00 2.92 -4.93
C TYR A 285 -2.01 2.05 -6.19
N LEU A 286 -3.17 1.82 -6.81
CA LEU A 286 -3.27 1.00 -8.03
C LEU A 286 -2.59 1.64 -9.23
N VAL A 287 -2.77 2.97 -9.40
CA VAL A 287 -2.16 3.72 -10.50
C VAL A 287 -0.63 3.66 -10.45
N PRO A 288 0.05 3.99 -9.33
CA PRO A 288 1.51 3.88 -9.26
C PRO A 288 2.01 2.43 -9.40
N CYS A 289 1.30 1.42 -8.92
CA CYS A 289 1.68 0.01 -9.16
C CYS A 289 1.74 -0.30 -10.66
N ASN A 290 0.68 0.03 -11.40
CA ASN A 290 0.63 -0.17 -12.86
C ASN A 290 1.68 0.67 -13.59
N LEU A 291 1.91 1.91 -13.14
CA LEU A 291 2.93 2.79 -13.70
C LEU A 291 4.34 2.18 -13.62
N LEU A 292 4.68 1.59 -12.46
CA LEU A 292 5.96 0.91 -12.20
C LEU A 292 6.13 -0.36 -13.03
N LEU A 293 5.02 -1.01 -13.39
CA LEU A 293 4.97 -2.15 -14.33
C LEU A 293 4.96 -1.69 -15.80
N GLY A 294 5.05 -0.38 -16.06
CA GLY A 294 5.05 0.19 -17.40
C GLY A 294 3.68 0.24 -18.09
N ARG A 295 2.59 0.05 -17.33
CA ARG A 295 1.20 0.26 -17.78
C ARG A 295 0.76 1.67 -17.39
N LEU A 296 0.76 2.58 -18.36
CA LEU A 296 0.34 3.96 -18.12
C LEU A 296 -1.21 4.03 -18.00
N PRO A 297 -1.77 4.80 -17.05
CA PRO A 297 -3.20 5.03 -16.98
C PRO A 297 -3.73 5.72 -18.25
N SER A 298 -4.93 5.31 -18.69
CA SER A 298 -5.60 5.94 -19.82
C SER A 298 -6.18 7.31 -19.43
N PRO A 299 -6.34 8.24 -20.39
CA PRO A 299 -7.04 9.50 -20.13
C PRO A 299 -8.45 9.27 -19.54
N THR A 300 -9.17 8.25 -20.03
CA THR A 300 -10.50 7.88 -19.55
C THR A 300 -10.51 7.44 -18.08
N LEU A 301 -9.46 6.76 -17.60
CA LEU A 301 -9.35 6.40 -16.19
C LEU A 301 -9.09 7.65 -15.33
N LEU A 302 -8.19 8.53 -15.78
CA LEU A 302 -7.84 9.76 -15.06
C LEU A 302 -8.94 10.83 -15.07
N SER A 303 -9.89 10.75 -16.01
CA SER A 303 -11.05 11.64 -16.06
C SER A 303 -12.21 11.20 -15.15
N ARG A 304 -12.12 10.03 -14.49
CA ARG A 304 -13.17 9.57 -13.57
C ARG A 304 -13.20 10.42 -12.29
N PRO A 305 -14.38 10.60 -11.66
CA PRO A 305 -14.51 11.39 -10.42
C PRO A 305 -13.57 10.92 -9.31
N GLU A 306 -13.42 9.60 -9.14
CA GLU A 306 -12.56 9.02 -8.11
C GLU A 306 -11.05 9.22 -8.37
N ALA A 307 -10.64 9.62 -9.58
CA ALA A 307 -9.24 9.88 -9.94
C ALA A 307 -8.85 11.37 -9.86
N SER A 308 -9.80 12.26 -9.60
CA SER A 308 -9.62 13.72 -9.57
C SER A 308 -8.43 14.18 -8.71
N GLN A 309 -8.25 13.58 -7.52
CA GLN A 309 -7.19 13.92 -6.58
C GLN A 309 -5.78 13.52 -7.05
N ILE A 310 -5.67 12.60 -8.02
CA ILE A 310 -4.38 12.07 -8.46
C ILE A 310 -4.07 12.35 -9.93
N ALA A 311 -5.08 12.75 -10.71
CA ALA A 311 -4.96 12.98 -12.14
C ALA A 311 -3.91 14.06 -12.47
N HIS A 312 -3.90 15.16 -11.71
CA HIS A 312 -2.95 16.27 -11.90
C HIS A 312 -1.50 15.88 -11.57
N ILE A 313 -1.29 14.83 -10.77
CA ILE A 313 0.04 14.27 -10.46
C ILE A 313 0.45 13.32 -11.58
N TYR A 314 -0.38 12.31 -11.87
CA TYR A 314 0.02 11.22 -12.76
C TYR A 314 -0.05 11.57 -14.24
N HIS A 315 -0.85 12.58 -14.65
CA HIS A 315 -0.87 13.03 -16.03
C HIS A 315 0.52 13.55 -16.49
N PRO A 316 1.13 14.56 -15.84
CA PRO A 316 2.48 15.02 -16.20
C PRO A 316 3.55 13.95 -16.00
N VAL A 317 3.47 13.09 -14.97
CA VAL A 317 4.39 11.94 -14.83
C VAL A 317 4.32 11.03 -16.06
N CYS A 318 3.12 10.66 -16.51
CA CYS A 318 2.97 9.82 -17.71
C CYS A 318 3.51 10.51 -18.97
N GLN A 319 3.35 11.82 -19.10
CA GLN A 319 3.96 12.58 -20.20
C GLN A 319 5.48 12.53 -20.15
N ALA A 320 6.07 12.70 -18.95
CA ALA A 320 7.50 12.61 -18.73
C ALA A 320 8.04 11.23 -19.12
N LEU A 321 7.40 10.16 -18.65
CA LEU A 321 7.76 8.78 -18.96
C LEU A 321 7.70 8.47 -20.46
N ARG A 322 6.67 8.94 -21.17
CA ARG A 322 6.56 8.73 -22.64
C ARG A 322 7.65 9.44 -23.41
N LYS A 323 8.10 10.61 -22.94
CA LYS A 323 9.06 11.48 -23.64
C LYS A 323 10.51 11.26 -23.21
N GLY A 324 10.76 10.54 -22.12
CA GLY A 324 12.07 10.51 -21.46
C GLY A 324 12.45 11.88 -20.87
N ASP A 325 11.46 12.64 -20.40
CA ASP A 325 11.66 14.01 -19.91
C ASP A 325 11.93 14.02 -18.40
N PHE A 326 13.22 13.98 -18.03
CA PHE A 326 13.65 14.04 -16.64
C PHE A 326 13.30 15.37 -15.98
N VAL A 327 13.27 16.48 -16.72
CA VAL A 327 12.98 17.81 -16.14
C VAL A 327 11.53 17.89 -15.69
N LEU A 328 10.59 17.51 -16.56
CA LEU A 328 9.17 17.45 -16.22
C LEU A 328 8.93 16.46 -15.07
N PHE A 329 9.61 15.31 -15.09
CA PHE A 329 9.50 14.31 -14.03
C PHE A 329 9.90 14.88 -12.67
N GLN A 330 11.09 15.46 -12.56
CA GLN A 330 11.59 16.01 -11.29
C GLN A 330 10.74 17.19 -10.81
N HIS A 331 10.34 18.08 -11.72
CA HIS A 331 9.46 19.19 -11.38
C HIS A 331 8.12 18.70 -10.80
N THR A 332 7.50 17.70 -11.44
CA THR A 332 6.22 17.14 -10.99
C THR A 332 6.34 16.48 -9.62
N LEU A 333 7.41 15.70 -9.38
CA LEU A 333 7.62 15.07 -8.08
C LEU A 333 7.87 16.11 -6.98
N ALA A 334 8.65 17.15 -7.25
CA ALA A 334 8.89 18.24 -6.30
C ALA A 334 7.61 19.02 -5.98
N GLN A 335 6.76 19.29 -6.99
CA GLN A 335 5.48 19.97 -6.80
C GLN A 335 4.52 19.19 -5.88
N HIS A 336 4.60 17.86 -5.88
CA HIS A 336 3.71 16.99 -5.11
C HIS A 336 4.45 16.20 -4.01
N GLU A 337 5.61 16.69 -3.57
CA GLU A 337 6.53 15.97 -2.68
C GLU A 337 5.85 15.55 -1.38
N GLN A 338 5.18 16.49 -0.71
CA GLN A 338 4.49 16.24 0.56
C GLN A 338 3.40 15.16 0.43
N TYR A 339 2.53 15.27 -0.57
CA TYR A 339 1.46 14.29 -0.79
C TYR A 339 2.02 12.89 -1.06
N LEU A 340 3.03 12.79 -1.95
CA LEU A 340 3.65 11.51 -2.28
C LEU A 340 4.41 10.93 -1.09
N PHE A 341 5.03 11.77 -0.26
CA PHE A 341 5.71 11.35 0.97
C PHE A 341 4.71 10.79 1.99
N ASP A 342 3.62 11.52 2.25
CA ASP A 342 2.58 11.10 3.19
C ASP A 342 1.89 9.81 2.78
N LYS A 343 1.80 9.54 1.47
CA LYS A 343 1.28 8.27 0.93
C LYS A 343 2.31 7.14 0.90
N GLY A 344 3.59 7.41 1.18
CA GLY A 344 4.68 6.43 1.09
C GLY A 344 5.07 6.07 -0.35
N LEU A 345 4.80 6.96 -1.31
CA LEU A 345 5.00 6.74 -2.75
C LEU A 345 6.23 7.47 -3.30
N LEU A 346 6.65 8.56 -2.67
CA LEU A 346 7.70 9.45 -3.20
C LEU A 346 8.97 8.69 -3.58
N LEU A 347 9.57 7.96 -2.64
CA LEU A 347 10.84 7.27 -2.88
C LEU A 347 10.72 6.20 -3.95
N VAL A 348 9.66 5.40 -3.90
CA VAL A 348 9.44 4.34 -4.90
C VAL A 348 9.31 4.95 -6.29
N LEU A 349 8.50 5.99 -6.47
CA LEU A 349 8.33 6.64 -7.77
C LEU A 349 9.62 7.30 -8.26
N THR A 350 10.30 8.05 -7.40
CA THR A 350 11.56 8.73 -7.70
C THR A 350 12.62 7.79 -8.26
N HIS A 351 12.79 6.61 -7.68
CA HIS A 351 13.89 5.70 -8.05
C HIS A 351 13.47 4.65 -9.06
N ARG A 352 12.28 4.04 -8.90
CA ARG A 352 11.88 2.86 -9.69
C ARG A 352 11.29 3.20 -11.06
N LEU A 353 10.94 4.46 -11.32
CA LEU A 353 10.51 4.91 -12.65
C LEU A 353 11.65 5.35 -13.58
N ARG A 354 12.87 5.54 -13.05
CA ARG A 354 14.02 6.02 -13.83
C ARG A 354 14.39 5.12 -15.02
N PRO A 355 14.34 3.77 -14.92
CA PRO A 355 14.56 2.92 -16.09
C PRO A 355 13.57 3.21 -17.23
N LEU A 356 12.30 3.51 -16.92
CA LEU A 356 11.31 3.85 -17.96
C LEU A 356 11.62 5.21 -18.63
N LEU A 357 12.17 6.18 -17.88
CA LEU A 357 12.65 7.45 -18.45
C LEU A 357 13.85 7.23 -19.38
N TRP A 358 14.86 6.50 -18.92
CA TRP A 358 16.06 6.18 -19.69
C TRP A 358 15.74 5.39 -20.96
N ARG A 359 14.82 4.43 -20.86
CA ARG A 359 14.30 3.69 -22.00
C ARG A 359 13.67 4.62 -23.04
N SER A 360 12.82 5.56 -22.61
CA SER A 360 12.15 6.48 -23.53
C SER A 360 13.12 7.50 -24.12
N LEU A 361 14.13 7.93 -23.34
CA LEU A 361 15.23 8.76 -23.81
C LEU A 361 16.04 8.02 -24.89
N SER A 362 16.49 6.79 -24.63
CA SER A 362 17.27 6.01 -25.61
C SER A 362 16.47 5.71 -26.88
N ARG A 363 15.19 5.39 -26.74
CA ARG A 363 14.27 5.22 -27.88
C ARG A 363 14.13 6.49 -28.70
N LYS A 364 14.00 7.64 -28.04
CA LYS A 364 13.85 8.94 -28.71
C LYS A 364 15.16 9.35 -29.39
N THR A 365 16.31 9.15 -28.75
CA THR A 365 17.62 9.37 -29.36
C THR A 365 17.76 8.52 -30.61
N PHE A 366 17.47 7.22 -30.53
CA PHE A 366 17.49 6.33 -31.69
C PHE A 366 16.58 6.83 -32.82
N LEU A 367 15.35 7.25 -32.53
CA LEU A 367 14.44 7.79 -33.55
C LEU A 367 14.95 9.05 -34.25
N LEU A 368 15.77 9.85 -33.57
CA LEU A 368 16.31 11.10 -34.10
C LEU A 368 17.62 10.88 -34.88
N THR A 369 18.40 9.87 -34.52
CA THR A 369 19.74 9.63 -35.07
C THR A 369 19.82 8.46 -36.04
N TYR A 370 18.85 7.54 -35.98
CA TYR A 370 18.81 6.39 -36.88
C TYR A 370 18.40 6.83 -38.28
N ALA A 371 19.34 6.72 -39.22
CA ALA A 371 19.08 6.78 -40.65
C ALA A 371 19.22 5.35 -41.21
N PRO A 372 18.16 4.77 -41.83
CA PRO A 372 18.29 3.52 -42.55
C PRO A 372 19.29 3.69 -43.70
N GLY A 373 20.07 2.64 -43.99
CA GLY A 373 21.03 2.69 -45.09
C GLY A 373 20.33 2.82 -46.46
N PRO A 374 21.02 3.28 -47.51
CA PRO A 374 20.44 3.40 -48.86
C PRO A 374 19.86 2.07 -49.39
N ASP A 375 20.36 0.92 -48.93
CA ASP A 375 19.91 -0.41 -49.32
C ASP A 375 18.67 -0.90 -48.54
N ASP A 376 18.36 -0.33 -47.37
CA ASP A 376 17.21 -0.72 -46.52
C ASP A 376 15.86 -0.31 -47.12
N ASN A 377 15.86 0.65 -48.07
CA ASN A 377 14.68 1.14 -48.78
C ASN A 377 14.42 0.41 -50.12
N SER A 378 15.27 -0.54 -50.51
CA SER A 378 15.16 -1.23 -51.80
C SER A 378 14.25 -2.46 -51.71
N ALA A 379 12.93 -2.23 -51.76
CA ALA A 379 11.93 -3.29 -51.87
C ALA A 379 11.91 -4.04 -53.23
N GLY A 380 13.00 -4.02 -54.01
CA GLY A 380 12.98 -4.56 -55.38
C GLY A 380 14.31 -4.82 -56.11
N GLY A 381 15.46 -4.86 -55.43
CA GLY A 381 16.75 -5.14 -56.07
C GLY A 381 17.35 -6.48 -55.62
N GLY A 382 17.60 -7.41 -56.54
CA GLY A 382 18.08 -8.77 -56.29
C GLY A 382 19.52 -8.93 -55.77
N GLY A 383 20.03 -7.98 -54.97
CA GLY A 383 21.29 -8.11 -54.23
C GLY A 383 21.03 -8.61 -52.81
N ALA A 384 21.92 -9.46 -52.27
CA ALA A 384 21.83 -9.88 -50.87
C ALA A 384 21.83 -8.63 -49.97
N PRO A 385 20.81 -8.43 -49.11
CA PRO A 385 20.70 -7.21 -48.33
C PRO A 385 21.93 -7.11 -47.41
N SER A 386 22.65 -5.99 -47.49
CA SER A 386 23.69 -5.64 -46.53
C SER A 386 23.01 -5.44 -45.17
N ARG A 387 22.90 -6.52 -44.40
CA ARG A 387 22.18 -6.59 -43.11
C ARG A 387 22.97 -5.85 -42.02
N ARG A 388 23.13 -4.54 -42.15
CA ARG A 388 23.66 -3.72 -41.04
C ARG A 388 22.67 -3.78 -39.90
N ALA A 389 23.12 -4.21 -38.73
CA ALA A 389 22.31 -4.18 -37.54
C ALA A 389 21.87 -2.72 -37.28
N ALA A 390 20.60 -2.51 -36.94
CA ALA A 390 20.15 -1.20 -36.53
C ALA A 390 20.83 -0.85 -35.19
N THR A 391 21.67 0.18 -35.18
CA THR A 391 22.47 0.54 -33.99
C THR A 391 22.14 1.93 -33.47
N LEU A 392 22.16 2.08 -32.16
CA LEU A 392 22.21 3.38 -31.46
C LEU A 392 23.65 3.67 -31.05
N ASP A 393 24.20 4.80 -31.47
CA ASP A 393 25.50 5.29 -31.00
C ASP A 393 25.36 5.84 -29.57
N LEU A 394 26.13 5.29 -28.63
CA LEU A 394 26.07 5.68 -27.22
C LEU A 394 26.57 7.11 -27.00
N ALA A 395 27.46 7.64 -27.84
CA ALA A 395 27.90 9.04 -27.75
C ALA A 395 26.74 10.02 -28.03
N THR A 396 25.82 9.65 -28.92
CA THR A 396 24.62 10.46 -29.18
C THR A 396 23.64 10.42 -28.00
N LEU A 397 23.52 9.27 -27.33
CA LEU A 397 22.72 9.14 -26.12
C LEU A 397 23.34 9.91 -24.94
N HIS A 398 24.66 9.88 -24.82
CA HIS A 398 25.42 10.68 -23.86
C HIS A 398 25.23 12.18 -24.07
N THR A 399 25.25 12.65 -25.32
CA THR A 399 24.96 14.05 -25.65
C THR A 399 23.55 14.44 -25.20
N ALA A 400 22.55 13.60 -25.48
CA ALA A 400 21.17 13.83 -25.05
C ALA A 400 21.00 13.82 -23.52
N ALA A 401 21.70 12.92 -22.83
CA ALA A 401 21.71 12.84 -21.37
C ALA A 401 22.38 14.07 -20.74
N THR A 402 23.55 14.47 -21.23
CA THR A 402 24.27 15.67 -20.80
C THR A 402 23.40 16.92 -21.00
N PHE A 403 22.71 17.03 -22.15
CA PHE A 403 21.76 18.11 -22.38
C PHE A 403 20.66 18.17 -21.31
N LEU A 404 20.05 17.03 -20.95
CA LEU A 404 19.02 16.98 -19.92
C LEU A 404 19.57 17.28 -18.52
N GLN A 405 20.78 16.80 -18.20
CA GLN A 405 21.46 17.14 -16.95
C GLN A 405 21.66 18.65 -16.82
N ARG A 406 22.13 19.32 -17.88
CA ARG A 406 22.24 20.79 -17.92
C ARG A 406 20.88 21.47 -17.76
N LYS A 407 19.82 20.95 -18.38
CA LYS A 407 18.48 21.51 -18.17
C LYS A 407 17.99 21.40 -16.72
N LEU A 408 18.31 20.30 -16.02
CA LEU A 408 18.01 20.14 -14.60
C LEU A 408 18.78 21.15 -13.74
N GLU A 409 20.03 21.43 -14.12
CA GLU A 409 20.89 22.47 -13.53
C GLU A 409 20.41 23.90 -13.81
N GLY A 410 19.30 24.09 -14.55
CA GLY A 410 18.73 25.41 -14.83
C GLY A 410 19.26 26.08 -16.09
N TYR A 411 20.03 25.40 -16.91
CA TYR A 411 20.41 25.91 -18.24
C TYR A 411 19.19 25.95 -19.16
N TYR A 412 19.14 26.96 -20.04
CA TYR A 412 18.03 27.16 -20.96
C TYR A 412 18.50 27.44 -22.38
N VAL A 413 17.61 27.22 -23.35
CA VAL A 413 17.85 27.54 -24.77
C VAL A 413 17.29 28.95 -25.04
N PRO A 414 18.08 29.91 -25.54
CA PRO A 414 17.61 31.24 -25.89
C PRO A 414 16.53 31.21 -26.98
N ALA A 415 15.51 32.07 -26.87
CA ALA A 415 14.42 32.14 -27.83
C ALA A 415 14.88 32.48 -29.27
N ALA A 416 16.01 33.20 -29.41
CA ALA A 416 16.55 33.66 -30.70
C ALA A 416 17.26 32.56 -31.52
N ALA A 417 17.61 31.41 -30.94
CA ALA A 417 18.34 30.34 -31.63
C ALA A 417 17.48 29.49 -32.59
N ARG A 418 16.19 29.82 -32.77
CA ARG A 418 15.21 28.98 -33.49
C ARG A 418 15.08 29.24 -34.99
N LYS A 419 15.73 30.26 -35.56
CA LYS A 419 15.70 30.49 -37.01
C LYS A 419 17.10 30.36 -37.61
N PRO A 420 17.41 29.28 -38.34
CA PRO A 420 18.57 29.31 -39.23
C PRO A 420 18.32 30.37 -40.32
N PRO A 421 19.34 31.14 -40.73
CA PRO A 421 19.20 32.03 -41.88
C PRO A 421 18.84 31.19 -43.11
N SER A 422 17.90 31.67 -43.94
CA SER A 422 17.31 30.94 -45.08
C SER A 422 18.31 30.50 -46.15
N ASN A 423 19.57 30.95 -46.06
CA ASN A 423 20.59 30.83 -47.09
C ASN A 423 21.84 30.08 -46.58
N ALA A 424 21.79 29.43 -45.41
CA ALA A 424 22.95 28.72 -44.88
C ALA A 424 23.25 27.45 -45.68
N SER A 425 24.47 27.33 -46.21
CA SER A 425 24.91 26.10 -46.88
C SER A 425 25.12 24.95 -45.88
N PRO A 426 24.91 23.69 -46.28
CA PRO A 426 25.13 22.53 -45.41
C PRO A 426 26.55 22.46 -44.84
N ALA A 427 27.55 22.86 -45.64
CA ALA A 427 28.95 22.91 -45.23
C ALA A 427 29.22 24.00 -44.17
N PHE A 428 28.53 25.14 -44.25
CA PHE A 428 28.63 26.20 -43.24
C PHE A 428 28.01 25.77 -41.92
N MET A 429 26.84 25.11 -41.94
CA MET A 429 26.23 24.53 -40.73
C MET A 429 27.12 23.47 -40.08
N GLN A 430 27.82 22.67 -40.90
CA GLN A 430 28.78 21.67 -40.41
C GLN A 430 30.04 22.33 -39.82
N ALA A 431 30.58 23.38 -40.43
CA ALA A 431 31.73 24.12 -39.91
C ALA A 431 31.43 24.85 -38.58
N VAL A 432 30.24 25.47 -38.45
CA VAL A 432 29.80 26.13 -37.21
C VAL A 432 29.51 25.11 -36.10
N SER A 433 29.19 23.86 -36.44
CA SER A 433 28.95 22.79 -35.45
C SER A 433 30.21 22.30 -34.72
N HIS A 434 31.40 22.50 -35.29
CA HIS A 434 32.66 22.05 -34.70
C HIS A 434 33.26 23.01 -33.66
N ASP A 435 32.85 24.29 -33.66
CA ASP A 435 33.42 25.35 -32.80
C ASP A 435 32.37 26.09 -31.94
N ALA A 436 31.11 25.65 -31.92
CA ALA A 436 30.07 26.36 -31.19
C ALA A 436 30.13 26.08 -29.68
N PRO A 437 30.19 27.10 -28.80
CA PRO A 437 29.86 26.92 -27.39
C PRO A 437 28.45 26.31 -27.27
N SER A 438 28.23 25.50 -26.24
CA SER A 438 26.95 24.84 -25.96
C SER A 438 25.76 25.77 -26.26
N THR A 439 24.76 25.26 -27.00
CA THR A 439 23.51 26.01 -27.32
C THR A 439 22.69 26.38 -26.08
N LEU A 440 23.13 25.94 -24.91
CA LEU A 440 22.55 26.22 -23.61
C LEU A 440 23.26 27.39 -22.93
N VAL A 441 22.48 28.37 -22.48
CA VAL A 441 22.96 29.51 -21.70
C VAL A 441 22.91 29.16 -20.21
N PRO A 442 23.98 29.44 -19.44
CA PRO A 442 24.00 29.20 -18.00
C PRO A 442 23.02 30.13 -17.27
N PRO A 443 22.41 29.68 -16.16
CA PRO A 443 21.64 30.55 -15.28
C PRO A 443 22.52 31.62 -14.62
N ALA A 444 21.97 32.82 -14.41
CA ALA A 444 22.72 33.99 -13.91
C ALA A 444 23.39 33.79 -12.54
N GLY A 445 22.89 32.88 -11.70
CA GLY A 445 23.42 32.54 -10.38
C GLY A 445 24.29 31.27 -10.34
N GLY A 446 24.68 30.74 -11.51
CA GLY A 446 25.35 29.44 -11.61
C GLY A 446 24.38 28.25 -11.53
N PRO A 447 24.88 27.03 -11.80
CA PRO A 447 24.05 25.81 -11.85
C PRO A 447 23.24 25.60 -10.57
N ARG A 448 21.94 25.27 -10.72
CA ARG A 448 21.08 24.87 -9.61
C ARG A 448 21.68 23.65 -8.91
N LYS A 449 21.80 23.71 -7.58
CA LYS A 449 22.19 22.56 -6.76
C LYS A 449 21.07 21.51 -6.72
N LEU A 450 21.39 20.31 -7.14
CA LEU A 450 20.47 19.17 -7.24
C LEU A 450 20.68 18.22 -6.06
N ARG A 451 19.58 17.72 -5.49
CA ARG A 451 19.59 16.59 -4.54
C ARG A 451 20.10 15.32 -5.24
N PRO A 452 20.64 14.32 -4.52
CA PRO A 452 21.14 13.08 -5.13
C PRO A 452 20.20 12.43 -6.13
N ASN A 453 18.89 12.47 -5.84
CA ASN A 453 17.83 11.89 -6.66
C ASN A 453 17.34 12.79 -7.81
N GLU A 454 17.75 14.06 -7.88
CA GLU A 454 17.26 15.04 -8.87
C GLU A 454 18.05 14.99 -10.19
N GLY A 455 19.34 14.66 -10.17
CA GLY A 455 20.19 14.50 -11.37
C GLY A 455 19.89 13.25 -12.19
N LEU A 456 20.52 13.09 -13.37
CA LEU A 456 20.43 11.89 -14.24
C LEU A 456 21.20 10.68 -13.69
N VAL A 457 22.29 10.94 -12.96
CA VAL A 457 23.10 9.91 -12.29
C VAL A 457 23.07 10.17 -10.79
N TRP A 458 23.71 11.24 -10.33
CA TRP A 458 23.75 11.64 -8.92
C TRP A 458 23.88 13.16 -8.77
N GLY A 459 22.79 13.84 -8.37
CA GLY A 459 22.80 15.29 -8.16
C GLY A 459 23.37 16.08 -9.35
N ASN A 460 24.40 16.90 -9.11
CA ASN A 460 25.10 17.68 -10.13
C ASN A 460 26.27 16.95 -10.80
N SER A 461 26.45 15.65 -10.56
CA SER A 461 27.52 14.88 -11.21
C SER A 461 27.36 14.97 -12.73
N PRO A 462 28.45 15.21 -13.48
CA PRO A 462 28.41 15.08 -14.94
C PRO A 462 27.98 13.65 -15.30
N VAL A 463 27.30 13.52 -16.43
CA VAL A 463 26.99 12.20 -17.01
C VAL A 463 28.22 11.76 -17.78
N GLU A 464 28.77 10.61 -17.46
CA GLU A 464 29.91 10.01 -18.16
C GLU A 464 29.43 8.96 -19.18
N MET A 465 30.33 8.52 -20.07
CA MET A 465 30.00 7.48 -21.05
C MET A 465 29.68 6.15 -20.36
N ASP A 466 30.41 5.83 -19.29
CA ASP A 466 30.21 4.63 -18.49
C ASP A 466 28.82 4.61 -17.83
N ASP A 467 28.31 5.76 -17.39
CA ASP A 467 26.95 5.89 -16.86
C ASP A 467 25.91 5.53 -17.92
N VAL A 468 26.10 5.99 -19.15
CA VAL A 468 25.18 5.72 -20.27
C VAL A 468 25.22 4.24 -20.63
N GLU A 469 26.41 3.67 -20.73
CA GLU A 469 26.59 2.25 -21.01
C GLU A 469 25.95 1.38 -19.92
N MET A 470 26.17 1.70 -18.64
CA MET A 470 25.56 1.02 -17.50
C MET A 470 24.02 1.12 -17.55
N ASN A 471 23.46 2.29 -17.87
CA ASN A 471 22.02 2.45 -18.00
C ASN A 471 21.47 1.60 -19.16
N VAL A 472 22.14 1.54 -20.31
CA VAL A 472 21.73 0.68 -21.43
C VAL A 472 21.84 -0.80 -21.04
N ALA A 473 22.90 -1.21 -20.37
CA ALA A 473 23.07 -2.58 -19.88
C ALA A 473 21.95 -2.97 -18.91
N ALA A 474 21.60 -2.09 -17.96
CA ALA A 474 20.49 -2.29 -17.05
C ALA A 474 19.15 -2.40 -17.77
N LEU A 475 18.92 -1.60 -18.83
CA LEU A 475 17.71 -1.71 -19.64
C LEU A 475 17.63 -3.03 -20.41
N ILE A 476 18.77 -3.56 -20.89
CA ILE A 476 18.83 -4.87 -21.51
C ILE A 476 18.48 -5.96 -20.48
N GLN A 477 19.11 -5.92 -19.31
CA GLN A 477 18.84 -6.87 -18.22
C GLN A 477 17.37 -6.83 -17.76
N LEU A 478 16.74 -5.66 -17.75
CA LEU A 478 15.32 -5.47 -17.44
C LEU A 478 14.38 -5.89 -18.58
N GLY A 479 14.89 -6.24 -19.77
CA GLY A 479 14.10 -6.54 -20.96
C GLY A 479 13.46 -5.31 -21.60
N PHE A 480 13.82 -4.10 -21.15
CA PHE A 480 13.32 -2.83 -21.69
C PHE A 480 14.06 -2.39 -22.95
N MET A 481 15.22 -2.99 -23.25
CA MET A 481 15.88 -2.91 -24.54
C MET A 481 16.28 -4.32 -24.97
N HIS A 482 16.12 -4.66 -26.24
CA HIS A 482 16.46 -6.00 -26.75
C HIS A 482 17.57 -5.91 -27.79
N GLY A 483 18.77 -6.28 -27.36
CA GLY A 483 20.00 -6.11 -28.12
C GLY A 483 21.22 -6.44 -27.28
N TYR A 484 22.39 -6.06 -27.77
CA TYR A 484 23.65 -6.15 -27.03
C TYR A 484 24.48 -4.87 -27.21
N ILE A 485 25.39 -4.63 -26.29
CA ILE A 485 26.34 -3.50 -26.36
C ILE A 485 27.60 -4.01 -27.08
N ALA A 486 27.97 -3.36 -28.18
CA ALA A 486 29.25 -3.51 -28.84
C ALA A 486 30.25 -2.52 -28.21
N HIS A 487 30.86 -2.93 -27.08
CA HIS A 487 31.73 -2.09 -26.26
C HIS A 487 32.84 -1.40 -27.07
N SER A 488 33.54 -2.14 -27.93
CA SER A 488 34.63 -1.60 -28.77
C SER A 488 34.17 -0.55 -29.78
N GLN A 489 32.88 -0.54 -30.14
CA GLN A 489 32.29 0.39 -31.09
C GLN A 489 31.47 1.50 -30.41
N GLY A 490 31.28 1.44 -29.09
CA GLY A 490 30.43 2.37 -28.35
C GLY A 490 28.98 2.37 -28.84
N ARG A 491 28.43 1.21 -29.22
CA ARG A 491 27.11 1.10 -29.86
C ARG A 491 26.22 0.06 -29.19
N PHE A 492 24.92 0.35 -29.13
CA PHE A 492 23.90 -0.65 -28.87
C PHE A 492 23.35 -1.20 -30.19
N ALA A 493 23.42 -2.52 -30.39
CA ALA A 493 22.91 -3.19 -31.58
C ALA A 493 21.57 -3.89 -31.29
N VAL A 494 20.54 -3.56 -32.06
CA VAL A 494 19.20 -4.12 -31.92
C VAL A 494 19.15 -5.57 -32.42
N MET A 495 18.60 -6.48 -31.61
CA MET A 495 18.33 -7.86 -32.01
C MET A 495 16.92 -8.02 -32.60
N GLY A 496 16.78 -8.91 -33.59
CA GLY A 496 15.47 -9.27 -34.15
C GLY A 496 14.84 -8.23 -35.10
N ALA A 497 15.61 -7.22 -35.51
CA ALA A 497 15.19 -6.19 -36.48
C ALA A 497 14.81 -6.74 -37.87
N THR A 498 15.14 -8.00 -38.16
CA THR A 498 14.76 -8.69 -39.40
C THR A 498 13.32 -9.24 -39.38
N LYS A 499 12.73 -9.47 -38.19
CA LYS A 499 11.36 -10.00 -38.02
C LYS A 499 10.34 -8.92 -37.66
N LYS A 500 10.79 -7.78 -37.14
CA LYS A 500 9.98 -6.63 -36.70
C LYS A 500 10.76 -5.35 -37.03
N SER A 501 10.10 -4.21 -37.18
CA SER A 501 10.82 -2.94 -37.36
C SER A 501 11.85 -2.71 -36.25
N PRO A 502 13.03 -2.11 -36.53
CA PRO A 502 14.09 -1.91 -35.54
C PRO A 502 13.62 -1.33 -34.21
N LEU A 503 12.67 -0.38 -34.26
CA LEU A 503 12.11 0.25 -33.08
C LEU A 503 11.28 -0.71 -32.21
N ARG A 504 10.43 -1.54 -32.83
CA ARG A 504 9.60 -2.52 -32.11
C ARG A 504 10.43 -3.70 -31.62
N ALA A 505 11.47 -4.06 -32.36
CA ALA A 505 12.41 -5.10 -31.99
C ALA A 505 13.28 -4.66 -30.80
N GLY A 506 13.84 -3.44 -30.84
CA GLY A 506 14.77 -2.93 -29.84
C GLY A 506 14.12 -2.40 -28.56
N TRP A 507 12.88 -1.90 -28.60
CA TRP A 507 12.18 -1.33 -27.44
C TRP A 507 10.78 -1.97 -27.25
N PRO A 508 10.70 -3.21 -26.75
CA PRO A 508 9.42 -3.95 -26.56
C PRO A 508 8.50 -3.25 -25.55
N VAL A 509 7.19 -3.50 -25.51
CA VAL A 509 6.32 -2.81 -24.53
C VAL A 509 6.76 -3.16 -23.09
N PRO A 510 7.00 -2.20 -22.17
CA PRO A 510 7.53 -2.52 -20.85
C PRO A 510 6.70 -3.54 -20.05
N TRP A 511 5.37 -3.44 -20.12
CA TRP A 511 4.47 -4.40 -19.49
C TRP A 511 4.66 -5.83 -20.00
N THR A 512 4.78 -6.01 -21.32
CA THR A 512 4.98 -7.35 -21.89
C THR A 512 6.35 -7.89 -21.49
N ALA A 513 7.38 -7.05 -21.49
CA ALA A 513 8.72 -7.43 -21.02
C ALA A 513 8.73 -7.85 -19.54
N VAL A 514 7.93 -7.21 -18.68
CA VAL A 514 7.78 -7.61 -17.27
C VAL A 514 7.05 -8.96 -17.15
N ARG A 515 6.00 -9.20 -17.94
CA ARG A 515 5.22 -10.45 -17.89
C ARG A 515 5.95 -11.65 -18.50
N GLU A 516 6.72 -11.43 -19.55
CA GLU A 516 7.47 -12.47 -20.27
C GLU A 516 8.86 -12.73 -19.67
N ARG A 517 9.20 -12.04 -18.57
CA ARG A 517 10.49 -12.20 -17.92
C ARG A 517 10.61 -13.64 -17.41
N GLN A 518 11.64 -14.33 -17.88
CA GLN A 518 11.97 -15.67 -17.39
C GLN A 518 12.58 -15.55 -16.00
N TYR A 519 12.05 -16.31 -15.06
CA TYR A 519 12.60 -16.49 -13.72
C TYR A 519 13.33 -17.84 -13.69
N GLU A 520 14.33 -17.97 -12.81
CA GLU A 520 15.08 -19.23 -12.66
C GLU A 520 14.18 -20.36 -12.18
N ASP A 521 13.18 -20.04 -11.33
CA ASP A 521 12.15 -20.96 -10.86
C ASP A 521 10.84 -20.78 -11.66
N ASP A 522 10.02 -21.84 -11.71
CA ASP A 522 8.64 -21.78 -12.23
C ASP A 522 7.76 -20.99 -11.26
N VAL A 523 7.81 -19.66 -11.38
CA VAL A 523 7.08 -18.72 -10.52
C VAL A 523 5.73 -18.38 -11.15
N ASP A 524 4.64 -18.77 -10.49
CA ASP A 524 3.31 -18.24 -10.80
C ASP A 524 3.27 -16.73 -10.46
N LEU A 525 3.32 -15.91 -11.51
CA LEU A 525 3.26 -14.45 -11.42
C LEU A 525 1.93 -13.91 -10.89
N ASP A 526 0.87 -14.70 -11.00
CA ASP A 526 -0.47 -14.35 -10.56
C ASP A 526 -0.77 -14.87 -9.14
N ASP A 527 0.16 -15.60 -8.52
CA ASP A 527 0.12 -15.96 -7.10
C ASP A 527 0.54 -14.80 -6.19
N VAL A 528 -0.30 -14.55 -5.18
CA VAL A 528 -0.08 -13.50 -4.19
C VAL A 528 -0.11 -14.10 -2.78
N PRO A 529 1.05 -14.25 -2.12
CA PRO A 529 1.10 -14.69 -0.73
C PRO A 529 0.23 -13.81 0.16
N GLY A 530 -0.61 -14.42 0.98
CA GLY A 530 -1.63 -13.75 1.79
C GLY A 530 -3.03 -13.78 1.17
N TRP A 531 -3.16 -14.03 -0.13
CA TRP A 531 -4.46 -14.10 -0.80
C TRP A 531 -4.86 -15.56 -1.05
N VAL A 532 -5.62 -16.13 -0.11
CA VAL A 532 -6.20 -17.47 -0.27
C VAL A 532 -7.31 -17.42 -1.31
N LYS A 533 -7.02 -17.89 -2.52
CA LYS A 533 -8.00 -18.11 -3.59
C LYS A 533 -8.77 -19.41 -3.31
N GLY A 534 -10.04 -19.42 -3.69
CA GLY A 534 -10.97 -20.54 -3.46
C GLY A 534 -11.21 -21.37 -4.70
#